data_AF-A0A9P8JJ92-F1
#
_entry.id   AF-A0A9P8JJ92-F1
#
_cell.length_a   1.000
_cell.length_b   1.000
_cell.length_c   1.000
_cell.angle_alpha   90.00
_cell.angle_beta   90.00
_cell.angle_gamma   90.00
#
_symmetry.space_group_name_H-M   'P 1'
#
loop_
_entity.id
_entity.type
_entity.pdbx_description
1 polymer ?
#
loop_
_entity_poly.entity_id
_entity_poly.type
_entity_poly.pdbx_seq_one_letter_code
_entity_poly.pdbx_strand_id
1 'polypeptide(L)'
;MEFECEAGCGSSTFQIRDDGFTYCSEGHRQLTRGTQVVEDTEGVPSFGKKARRAREVEENVETALTGKKAFEHYLLCFQLVLWKQVHWLVHTKHLPNELETVIRDIWALRLQSLQSRFPV
;
A
#
# COMPACT_ATOMS: atom_id res chain seq x y z
N MET A 1 -6.23 -11.34 -19.48
CA MET A 1 -7.51 -12.02 -19.23
C MET A 1 -7.28 -13.52 -19.42
N GLU A 2 -6.43 -14.13 -18.60
CA GLU A 2 -5.96 -15.53 -18.76
C GLU A 2 -6.12 -16.35 -17.46
N PHE A 3 -6.84 -15.79 -16.48
CA PHE A 3 -6.97 -16.38 -15.14
C PHE A 3 -8.29 -17.11 -14.93
N GLU A 4 -9.21 -17.06 -15.89
CA GLU A 4 -10.50 -17.74 -15.77
C GLU A 4 -10.44 -19.16 -16.33
N CYS A 5 -11.40 -19.98 -15.93
CA CYS A 5 -11.60 -21.34 -16.42
C CYS A 5 -12.04 -21.31 -17.89
N GLU A 6 -11.47 -22.18 -18.73
CA GLU A 6 -11.81 -22.28 -20.17
C GLU A 6 -13.29 -22.53 -20.44
N ALA A 7 -13.96 -23.30 -19.56
CA ALA A 7 -15.39 -23.56 -19.65
C ALA A 7 -16.28 -22.35 -19.24
N GLY A 8 -15.69 -21.19 -18.92
CA GLY A 8 -16.43 -19.97 -18.58
C GLY A 8 -17.12 -19.97 -17.21
N CYS A 9 -16.72 -20.88 -16.31
CA CYS A 9 -17.37 -21.03 -15.00
C CYS A 9 -16.95 -19.99 -13.94
N GLY A 10 -16.18 -18.96 -14.32
CA GLY A 10 -15.73 -17.88 -13.43
C GLY A 10 -14.69 -18.26 -12.36
N SER A 11 -14.37 -19.54 -12.21
CA SER A 11 -13.32 -19.98 -11.28
C SER A 11 -11.94 -19.52 -11.77
N SER A 12 -11.20 -18.88 -10.87
CA SER A 12 -9.78 -18.52 -11.04
C SER A 12 -8.82 -19.40 -10.24
N THR A 13 -9.36 -20.37 -9.48
CA THR A 13 -8.59 -21.33 -8.70
C THR A 13 -8.50 -22.67 -9.43
N PHE A 14 -7.29 -23.23 -9.51
CA PHE A 14 -7.02 -24.48 -10.23
C PHE A 14 -6.23 -25.45 -9.35
N GLN A 15 -6.55 -26.73 -9.45
CA GLN A 15 -5.98 -27.83 -8.68
C GLN A 15 -5.60 -28.99 -9.61
N ILE A 16 -4.46 -29.62 -9.34
CA ILE A 16 -4.02 -30.82 -10.06
C ILE A 16 -4.54 -32.04 -9.28
N ARG A 17 -5.17 -32.99 -9.98
CA ARG A 17 -5.65 -34.25 -9.39
C ARG A 17 -4.72 -35.41 -9.74
N ASP A 18 -4.99 -36.58 -9.15
CA ASP A 18 -4.13 -37.77 -9.23
C ASP A 18 -3.93 -38.32 -10.66
N ASP A 19 -4.80 -37.91 -11.60
CA ASP A 19 -4.72 -38.20 -13.03
C ASP A 19 -3.73 -37.28 -13.78
N GLY A 20 -3.07 -36.35 -13.08
CA GLY A 20 -2.08 -35.42 -13.61
C GLY A 20 -2.67 -34.24 -14.38
N PHE A 21 -3.99 -34.15 -14.49
CA PHE A 21 -4.68 -33.05 -15.17
C PHE A 21 -5.04 -31.92 -14.21
N THR A 22 -5.04 -30.70 -14.76
CA THR A 22 -5.42 -29.49 -14.03
C THR A 22 -6.93 -29.28 -14.15
N TYR A 23 -7.60 -29.11 -13.01
CA TYR A 23 -9.04 -28.85 -12.90
C TYR A 23 -9.30 -27.51 -12.23
N CYS A 24 -10.42 -26.85 -12.54
CA CYS A 24 -10.90 -25.72 -11.74
C CYS A 24 -11.59 -26.19 -10.44
N SER A 25 -11.90 -25.27 -9.53
CA SER A 25 -12.63 -25.59 -8.28
C SER A 25 -13.97 -26.30 -8.54
N GLU A 26 -14.64 -25.93 -9.63
CA GLU A 26 -15.91 -26.50 -10.07
C GLU A 26 -15.76 -27.83 -10.83
N GLY A 27 -14.53 -28.34 -10.98
CA GLY A 27 -14.26 -29.65 -11.58
C GLY A 27 -14.12 -29.67 -13.11
N HIS A 28 -14.01 -28.51 -13.78
CA HIS A 28 -13.74 -28.46 -15.22
C HIS A 28 -12.25 -28.66 -15.53
N ARG A 29 -11.96 -29.61 -16.41
CA ARG A 29 -10.60 -29.90 -16.89
C ARG A 29 -10.09 -28.76 -17.78
N GLN A 30 -8.90 -28.25 -17.48
CA GLN A 30 -8.21 -27.21 -18.26
C GLN A 30 -7.26 -27.90 -19.26
N LEU A 31 -7.47 -27.71 -20.57
CA LEU A 31 -6.65 -28.35 -21.60
C LEU A 31 -5.39 -27.55 -21.90
N THR A 32 -5.45 -26.22 -21.79
CA THR A 32 -4.36 -25.31 -22.18
C THR A 32 -3.35 -25.10 -21.06
N ARG A 33 -3.72 -25.30 -19.79
CA ARG A 33 -2.82 -25.15 -18.63
C ARG A 33 -1.85 -26.32 -18.42
N GLY A 34 -1.90 -27.33 -19.29
CA GLY A 34 -0.95 -28.45 -19.31
C GLY A 34 -1.19 -29.52 -18.25
N THR A 35 -0.70 -30.72 -18.55
CA THR A 35 -0.58 -31.85 -17.61
C THR A 35 0.74 -31.72 -16.86
N GLN A 36 0.76 -32.02 -15.57
CA GLN A 36 2.03 -32.09 -14.85
C GLN A 36 2.83 -33.29 -15.38
N VAL A 37 3.91 -33.03 -16.11
CA VAL A 37 4.88 -34.09 -16.45
C VAL A 37 5.71 -34.32 -15.20
N VAL A 38 5.58 -35.50 -14.60
CA VAL A 38 6.48 -35.91 -13.52
C VAL A 38 7.89 -35.98 -14.11
N GLU A 39 8.79 -35.12 -13.65
CA GLU A 39 10.22 -35.25 -13.97
C GLU A 39 10.74 -36.51 -13.30
N ASP A 40 10.89 -37.58 -14.08
CA ASP A 40 11.55 -38.81 -13.63
C ASP A 40 13.04 -38.51 -13.41
N THR A 41 13.38 -38.27 -12.14
CA THR A 41 14.73 -37.92 -11.70
C THR A 41 15.39 -39.11 -10.99
N GLU A 42 14.98 -40.34 -11.31
CA GLU A 42 15.69 -41.53 -10.85
C GLU A 42 17.03 -41.67 -11.61
N GLY A 43 18.13 -41.32 -10.93
CA GLY A 43 19.50 -41.59 -11.39
C GLY A 43 20.25 -40.39 -11.98
N VAL A 44 19.62 -39.24 -12.16
CA VAL A 44 20.32 -38.01 -12.60
C VAL A 44 20.61 -37.13 -11.38
N PRO A 45 21.87 -36.96 -10.97
CA PRO A 45 22.20 -35.99 -9.92
C PRO A 45 21.80 -34.59 -10.41
N SER A 46 20.94 -33.91 -9.65
CA SER A 46 20.46 -32.55 -9.95
C SER A 46 21.62 -31.55 -9.87
N PHE A 47 22.42 -31.45 -10.92
CA PHE A 47 23.47 -30.45 -11.06
C PHE A 47 22.88 -29.19 -11.68
N GLY A 48 22.37 -28.31 -10.83
CA GLY A 48 22.00 -26.97 -11.23
C GLY A 48 21.26 -26.24 -10.12
N LYS A 49 21.90 -25.23 -9.52
CA LYS A 49 21.16 -24.25 -8.72
C LYS A 49 20.19 -23.56 -9.67
N LYS A 50 18.88 -23.82 -9.53
CA LYS A 50 17.84 -23.09 -10.28
C LYS A 50 18.01 -21.60 -9.97
N ALA A 51 18.62 -20.86 -10.89
CA ALA A 51 18.85 -19.44 -10.74
C ALA A 51 17.51 -18.74 -10.95
N ARG A 52 16.77 -18.50 -9.86
CA ARG A 52 15.62 -17.61 -9.89
C ARG A 52 16.16 -16.21 -10.18
N ARG A 53 15.81 -15.63 -11.33
CA ARG A 53 16.13 -14.24 -11.65
C ARG A 53 15.61 -13.39 -10.49
N ALA A 54 16.53 -12.73 -9.77
CA ALA A 54 16.15 -11.82 -8.71
C ALA A 54 15.24 -10.77 -9.34
N ARG A 55 14.02 -10.64 -8.79
CA ARG A 55 13.13 -9.54 -9.14
C ARG A 55 13.90 -8.28 -8.76
N GLU A 56 14.03 -7.33 -9.68
CA GLU A 56 14.48 -5.99 -9.32
C GLU A 56 13.59 -5.55 -8.17
N VAL A 57 14.21 -5.37 -7.00
CA VAL A 57 13.59 -4.64 -5.91
C VAL A 57 13.56 -3.23 -6.45
N GLU A 58 12.45 -2.85 -7.10
CA GLU A 58 12.11 -1.44 -7.22
C GLU A 58 12.31 -0.88 -5.82
N GLU A 59 13.21 0.09 -5.74
CA GLU A 59 13.49 0.82 -4.52
C GLU A 59 12.13 1.29 -4.01
N ASN A 60 11.59 0.59 -3.01
CA ASN A 60 10.45 1.06 -2.27
C ASN A 60 11.01 2.26 -1.50
N VAL A 61 11.12 3.38 -2.19
CA VAL A 61 11.20 4.68 -1.57
C VAL A 61 9.98 4.68 -0.68
N GLU A 62 10.20 4.56 0.63
CA GLU A 62 9.14 4.66 1.62
C GLU A 62 8.57 6.09 1.49
N THR A 63 7.68 6.28 0.52
CA THR A 63 7.14 7.58 0.11
C THR A 63 6.13 8.10 1.12
N ALA A 64 5.61 7.21 1.97
CA ALA A 64 4.67 7.56 3.01
C ALA A 64 5.39 7.73 4.34
N LEU A 65 5.48 8.98 4.81
CA LEU A 65 5.74 9.26 6.22
C LEU A 65 4.65 8.53 7.04
N THR A 66 5.06 7.69 7.99
CA THR A 66 4.14 6.97 8.89
C THR A 66 4.39 7.34 10.36
N GLY A 67 3.39 7.06 11.20
CA GLY A 67 3.46 7.28 12.65
C GLY A 67 3.72 8.73 13.04
N LYS A 68 4.63 8.94 13.99
CA LYS A 68 4.95 10.24 14.58
C LYS A 68 5.42 11.27 13.55
N LYS A 69 6.29 10.88 12.62
CA LYS A 69 6.81 11.79 11.59
C LYS A 69 5.70 12.27 10.65
N ALA A 70 4.74 11.40 10.34
CA ALA A 70 3.55 11.76 9.56
C ALA A 70 2.68 12.78 10.28
N PHE A 71 2.50 12.58 11.59
CA PHE A 71 1.71 13.47 12.42
C PHE A 71 2.35 14.85 12.60
N GLU A 72 3.66 14.91 12.85
CA GLU A 72 4.42 16.16 12.89
C GLU A 72 4.33 16.91 11.54
N HIS A 73 4.48 16.18 10.43
CA HIS A 73 4.34 16.76 9.08
C HIS A 73 2.92 17.28 8.82
N TYR A 74 1.90 16.54 9.25
CA TYR A 74 0.51 16.99 9.20
C TYR A 74 0.30 18.31 9.97
N LEU A 75 0.86 18.43 11.18
CA LEU A 75 0.74 19.65 11.98
C LEU A 75 1.41 20.86 11.30
N LEU A 76 2.56 20.66 10.66
CA LEU A 76 3.23 21.72 9.89
C LEU A 76 2.37 22.19 8.71
N CYS A 77 1.78 21.25 7.97
CA CYS A 77 0.85 21.57 6.88
C CYS A 77 -0.38 22.32 7.39
N PHE A 78 -0.94 21.88 8.52
CA PHE A 78 -2.09 22.53 9.13
C PHE A 78 -1.77 23.96 9.55
N GLN A 79 -0.62 24.19 10.20
CA GLN A 79 -0.17 25.53 10.58
C GLN A 79 -0.05 26.47 9.37
N LEU A 80 0.48 25.99 8.24
CA LEU A 80 0.60 26.78 7.02
C LEU A 80 -0.77 27.20 6.47
N VAL A 81 -1.74 26.27 6.43
CA VAL A 81 -3.10 26.56 5.97
C VAL A 81 -3.77 27.57 6.90
N LEU A 82 -3.65 27.37 8.21
CA LEU A 82 -4.19 28.28 9.22
C LEU A 82 -3.64 29.70 9.04
N TRP A 83 -2.32 29.85 8.89
CA TRP A 83 -1.70 31.16 8.68
C TRP A 83 -2.19 31.84 7.40
N LYS A 84 -2.33 31.10 6.30
CA LYS A 84 -2.89 31.65 5.05
C LYS A 84 -4.31 32.16 5.24
N GLN A 85 -5.15 31.41 5.96
CA GLN A 85 -6.53 31.81 6.24
C GLN A 85 -6.59 33.07 7.12
N VAL A 86 -5.80 33.11 8.18
CA VAL A 86 -5.72 34.28 9.08
C VAL A 86 -5.21 35.52 8.35
N HIS A 87 -4.13 35.37 7.60
CA HIS A 87 -3.60 36.45 6.77
C HIS A 87 -4.67 36.97 5.80
N TRP A 88 -5.41 36.09 5.13
CA TRP A 88 -6.50 36.51 4.26
C TRP A 88 -7.61 37.27 5.00
N LEU A 89 -7.97 36.84 6.21
CA LEU A 89 -8.96 37.51 7.06
C LEU A 89 -8.50 38.92 7.47
N VAL A 90 -7.24 39.06 7.88
CA VAL A 90 -6.70 40.36 8.30
C VAL A 90 -6.56 41.31 7.10
N HIS A 91 -5.93 40.86 6.01
CA HIS A 91 -5.59 41.75 4.90
C HIS A 91 -6.73 41.98 3.91
N THR A 92 -7.57 40.98 3.65
CA THR A 92 -8.67 41.09 2.66
C THR A 92 -9.99 41.47 3.30
N LYS A 93 -10.24 40.96 4.51
CA LYS A 93 -11.51 41.22 5.23
C LYS A 93 -11.37 42.33 6.28
N HIS A 94 -10.19 42.94 6.42
CA HIS A 94 -9.91 44.05 7.33
C HIS A 94 -10.28 43.74 8.79
N LEU A 95 -10.09 42.48 9.21
CA LEU A 95 -10.20 42.12 10.62
C LEU A 95 -9.03 42.70 11.43
N PRO A 96 -9.20 42.88 12.74
CA PRO A 96 -8.15 43.41 13.60
C PRO A 96 -6.89 42.52 13.58
N ASN A 97 -5.71 43.15 13.62
CA ASN A 97 -4.42 42.43 13.61
C ASN A 97 -4.24 41.57 14.87
N GLU A 98 -4.91 41.91 15.97
CA GLU A 98 -4.94 41.16 17.22
C GLU A 98 -5.47 39.73 17.01
N LEU A 99 -6.32 39.52 15.99
CA LEU A 99 -6.83 38.19 15.64
C LEU A 99 -5.70 37.21 15.34
N GLU A 100 -4.64 37.66 14.68
CA GLU A 100 -3.49 36.81 14.36
C GLU A 100 -2.80 36.35 15.63
N THR A 101 -2.64 37.25 16.60
CA THR A 101 -2.02 36.94 17.90
C THR A 101 -2.86 35.93 18.67
N VAL A 102 -4.17 36.16 18.77
CA VAL A 102 -5.10 35.26 19.46
C VAL A 102 -5.08 33.85 18.85
N ILE A 103 -5.08 33.75 17.52
CA ILE A 103 -5.06 32.45 16.85
C ILE A 103 -3.71 31.74 17.04
N ARG A 104 -2.58 32.46 17.04
CA ARG A 104 -1.26 31.90 17.36
C ARG A 104 -1.22 31.33 18.78
N ASP A 105 -1.77 32.05 19.75
CA ASP A 105 -1.82 31.61 21.15
C ASP A 105 -2.70 30.37 21.33
N ILE A 106 -3.90 30.37 20.72
CA ILE A 106 -4.80 29.20 20.74
C ILE A 106 -4.12 27.99 20.07
N TRP A 107 -3.42 28.20 18.95
CA TRP A 107 -2.68 27.14 18.28
C TRP A 107 -1.56 26.56 19.17
N ALA A 108 -0.83 27.41 19.89
CA ALA A 108 0.19 26.96 20.84
C ALA A 108 -0.40 26.12 21.97
N LEU A 109 -1.53 26.55 22.56
CA LEU A 109 -2.27 25.77 23.57
C LEU A 109 -2.75 24.43 23.00
N ARG A 110 -3.21 24.42 21.75
CA ARG A 110 -3.63 23.20 21.07
C ARG A 110 -2.45 22.24 20.88
N LEU A 111 -1.28 22.72 20.49
CA LEU A 111 -0.07 21.90 20.37
C LEU A 111 0.32 21.27 21.69
N GLN A 112 0.31 22.02 22.79
CA GLN A 112 0.62 21.49 24.13
C GLN A 112 -0.36 20.37 24.52
N SER A 113 -1.66 20.57 24.27
CA SER A 113 -2.68 19.53 24.51
C SER A 113 -2.52 18.30 23.61
N LEU A 114 -2.01 18.47 22.38
CA LEU A 114 -1.75 17.35 21.49
C LEU A 114 -0.50 16.57 21.91
N GLN A 115 0.55 17.26 22.37
CA GLN A 115 1.74 16.62 22.95
C GLN A 115 1.41 15.82 24.20
N SER A 116 0.46 16.28 25.04
CA SER A 116 0.04 15.51 26.21
C SER A 116 -0.80 14.28 25.87
N ARG A 117 -1.51 14.28 24.73
CA ARG A 117 -2.35 13.15 24.27
C ARG A 117 -1.58 12.13 23.45
N PHE A 118 -0.57 12.58 22.73
CA PHE A 118 0.34 11.76 21.95
C PHE A 118 1.76 12.03 22.47
N PRO A 119 2.18 11.37 23.57
CA PRO A 119 3.53 11.54 24.07
C PRO A 119 4.52 11.17 22.96
N VAL A 120 5.37 12.14 22.67
CA VAL A 120 6.43 12.16 21.67
C VAL A 120 7.42 11.03 21.89
#